data_AF-A0A943PZH2-F1
#
_entry.id   AF-A0A943PZH2-F1
#
_cell.length_a   1.000
_cell.length_b   1.000
_cell.length_c   1.000
_cell.angle_alpha   90.00
_cell.angle_beta   90.00
_cell.angle_gamma   90.00
#
_symmetry.space_group_name_H-M   'P 1'
#
loop_
_entity.id
_entity.type
_entity.pdbx_description
1 polymer ?
#
loop_
_entity_poly.entity_id
_entity_poly.type
_entity_poly.pdbx_seq_one_letter_code
_entity_poly.pdbx_strand_id
1 'polypeptide(L)'
;MMLEEITFEKDTELLYGEPFRKELKMNFKNATIPTSKDVFFRAKQKEIIERYEAARFFLIATARNDWIQEETNRNETIQKYSKLKHRAYFYEAALFYYNTVVDLSWVLCYISAEFAIYKGEQSVSFDEVMTIEEAYELIRKAEKLVKNPVSPENPFDYLKKMFSEISKGIDMVIEFWTEFKETSIRKHYNFFKHKGSFLYSEIKQLCPNRLFNFYSVNETKGKNKIVSNLNDVRCESSLEDSISDLQKFDDKKLFPYIYNLFSELEKVIKPSPFVLLF
;
A
#
# COMPACT_ATOMS: atom_id res chain seq x y z
N MET A 1 -24.63 -35.62 -15.97
CA MET A 1 -23.30 -36.10 -15.52
C MET A 1 -22.85 -35.14 -14.44
N MET A 2 -22.98 -35.55 -13.17
CA MET A 2 -22.56 -34.74 -12.03
C MET A 2 -21.04 -34.86 -11.91
N LEU A 3 -20.30 -33.77 -12.16
CA LEU A 3 -18.86 -33.73 -11.91
C LEU A 3 -18.67 -33.60 -10.40
N GLU A 4 -18.41 -34.73 -9.74
CA GLU A 4 -18.36 -34.82 -8.27
C GLU A 4 -17.06 -34.26 -7.68
N GLU A 5 -15.98 -34.26 -8.45
CA GLU A 5 -14.67 -33.73 -8.07
C GLU A 5 -13.89 -33.43 -9.35
N ILE A 6 -13.28 -32.25 -9.46
CA ILE A 6 -12.32 -31.96 -10.53
C ILE A 6 -11.05 -31.47 -9.87
N THR A 7 -9.95 -32.17 -10.16
CA THR A 7 -8.61 -31.79 -9.73
C THR A 7 -7.99 -30.99 -10.87
N PHE A 8 -7.50 -29.78 -10.58
CA PHE A 8 -6.74 -29.00 -11.55
C PHE A 8 -5.37 -28.67 -10.97
N GLU A 9 -4.34 -28.80 -11.80
CA GLU A 9 -3.02 -28.24 -11.52
C GLU A 9 -3.06 -26.75 -11.85
N LYS A 10 -2.78 -25.91 -10.85
CA LYS A 10 -2.68 -24.46 -11.05
C LYS A 10 -1.20 -24.07 -11.09
N ASP A 11 -0.79 -23.43 -12.18
CA ASP A 11 0.42 -22.62 -12.22
C ASP A 11 0.10 -21.29 -11.52
N THR A 12 0.65 -21.07 -10.32
CA THR A 12 0.60 -19.76 -9.66
C THR A 12 1.78 -18.93 -10.14
N GLU A 13 1.53 -17.82 -10.83
CA GLU A 13 2.57 -16.85 -11.09
C GLU A 13 2.97 -16.13 -9.78
N LEU A 14 4.25 -16.31 -9.43
CA LEU A 14 5.18 -15.34 -8.84
C LEU A 14 4.88 -14.74 -7.46
N LEU A 15 4.81 -15.60 -6.44
CA LEU A 15 5.54 -15.34 -5.20
C LEU A 15 6.85 -16.16 -5.25
N TYR A 16 7.99 -15.49 -5.45
CA TYR A 16 9.37 -16.03 -5.30
C TYR A 16 10.07 -16.76 -6.45
N GLY A 17 9.63 -16.63 -7.71
CA GLY A 17 10.50 -17.01 -8.84
C GLY A 17 10.69 -18.51 -9.10
N GLU A 18 9.97 -19.38 -8.40
CA GLU A 18 9.81 -20.79 -8.76
C GLU A 18 8.29 -21.09 -8.80
N PRO A 19 7.78 -21.77 -9.85
CA PRO A 19 6.37 -22.14 -9.92
C PRO A 19 6.03 -23.12 -8.80
N PHE A 20 5.36 -22.63 -7.76
CA PHE A 20 4.81 -23.50 -6.72
C PHE A 20 3.51 -24.13 -7.23
N ARG A 21 3.59 -25.35 -7.78
CA ARG A 21 2.38 -26.12 -8.12
C ARG A 21 1.67 -26.51 -6.84
N LYS A 22 0.50 -25.91 -6.58
CA LYS A 22 -0.40 -26.36 -5.54
C LYS A 22 -1.58 -27.07 -6.19
N GLU A 23 -1.72 -28.37 -5.92
CA GLU A 23 -2.98 -29.07 -6.18
C GLU A 23 -4.10 -28.41 -5.36
N LEU A 24 -5.07 -27.82 -6.06
CA LEU A 24 -6.29 -27.30 -5.45
C LEU A 24 -7.39 -28.36 -5.64
N LYS A 25 -7.73 -29.04 -4.55
CA LYS A 25 -8.91 -29.91 -4.50
C LYS A 25 -10.11 -29.07 -4.11
N MET A 26 -11.03 -28.86 -5.05
CA MET A 26 -12.26 -28.10 -4.83
C MET A 26 -13.43 -29.08 -4.74
N ASN A 27 -14.15 -29.05 -3.62
CA ASN A 27 -15.33 -29.87 -3.42
C ASN A 27 -16.56 -29.13 -3.93
N PHE A 28 -17.12 -29.58 -5.05
CA PHE A 28 -18.24 -28.93 -5.74
C PHE A 28 -19.61 -29.31 -5.19
N LYS A 29 -19.73 -30.26 -4.24
CA LYS A 29 -21.03 -30.79 -3.78
C LYS A 29 -21.97 -29.74 -3.16
N ASN A 30 -21.46 -28.58 -2.73
CA ASN A 30 -22.24 -27.49 -2.12
C ASN A 30 -21.83 -26.09 -2.60
N ALA A 31 -21.17 -25.96 -3.76
CA ALA A 31 -20.58 -24.69 -4.19
C ALA A 31 -21.64 -23.75 -4.79
N THR A 32 -21.86 -22.59 -4.16
CA THR A 32 -22.77 -21.54 -4.65
C THR A 32 -22.10 -20.73 -5.76
N ILE A 33 -22.90 -20.36 -6.77
CA ILE A 33 -22.47 -19.43 -7.84
C ILE A 33 -21.94 -18.15 -7.17
N PRO A 34 -20.79 -17.60 -7.62
CA PRO A 34 -20.27 -16.35 -7.10
C PRO A 34 -21.31 -15.24 -7.13
N THR A 35 -21.45 -14.60 -5.98
CA THR A 35 -22.16 -13.33 -5.88
C THR A 35 -21.23 -12.19 -6.26
N SER A 36 -21.82 -11.03 -6.51
CA SER A 36 -21.06 -9.81 -6.80
C SER A 36 -20.14 -9.40 -5.63
N LYS A 37 -20.55 -9.69 -4.39
CA LYS A 37 -19.73 -9.53 -3.19
C LYS A 37 -18.45 -10.36 -3.25
N ASP A 38 -18.53 -11.61 -3.70
CA ASP A 38 -17.38 -12.52 -3.80
C ASP A 38 -16.35 -11.99 -4.78
N VAL A 39 -16.83 -11.58 -5.96
CA VAL A 39 -16.00 -11.02 -7.04
C VAL A 39 -15.34 -9.73 -6.57
N PHE A 40 -16.10 -8.84 -5.94
CA PHE A 40 -15.57 -7.59 -5.43
C PHE A 40 -14.47 -7.80 -4.39
N PHE A 41 -14.75 -8.63 -3.38
CA PHE A 41 -13.84 -8.88 -2.27
C PHE A 41 -12.49 -9.38 -2.81
N ARG A 42 -12.53 -10.37 -3.72
CA ARG A 42 -11.34 -10.92 -4.37
C ARG A 42 -10.63 -9.91 -5.28
N ALA A 43 -11.37 -9.08 -6.02
CA ALA A 43 -10.79 -8.04 -6.85
C ALA A 43 -10.00 -7.01 -6.01
N LYS A 44 -10.52 -6.60 -4.85
CA LYS A 44 -9.81 -5.67 -3.96
C LYS A 44 -8.61 -6.32 -3.27
N GLN A 45 -8.70 -7.60 -2.87
CA GLN A 45 -7.53 -8.33 -2.37
C GLN A 45 -6.42 -8.41 -3.44
N LYS A 46 -6.78 -8.71 -4.69
CA LYS A 46 -5.83 -8.77 -5.82
C LYS A 46 -5.15 -7.42 -6.04
N GLU A 47 -5.91 -6.33 -6.11
CA GLU A 47 -5.36 -4.99 -6.27
C GLU A 47 -4.35 -4.64 -5.15
N ILE A 48 -4.67 -4.98 -3.89
CA ILE A 48 -3.75 -4.78 -2.76
C ILE A 48 -2.46 -5.59 -2.93
N ILE A 49 -2.56 -6.86 -3.35
CA ILE A 49 -1.40 -7.73 -3.60
C ILE A 49 -0.53 -7.14 -4.71
N GLU A 50 -1.10 -6.74 -5.85
CA GLU A 50 -0.36 -6.15 -6.96
C GLU A 50 0.34 -4.84 -6.55
N ARG A 51 -0.33 -4.00 -5.75
CA ARG A 51 0.31 -2.77 -5.22
C ARG A 51 1.43 -3.11 -4.24
N TYR A 52 1.27 -4.15 -3.44
CA TYR A 52 2.27 -4.62 -2.49
C TYR A 52 3.50 -5.22 -3.22
N GLU A 53 3.28 -6.00 -4.28
CA GLU A 53 4.33 -6.51 -5.15
C GLU A 53 5.12 -5.39 -5.80
N ALA A 54 4.44 -4.37 -6.34
CA ALA A 54 5.09 -3.18 -6.87
C ALA A 54 5.92 -2.46 -5.78
N ALA A 55 5.40 -2.35 -4.55
CA ALA A 55 6.12 -1.76 -3.43
C ALA A 55 7.44 -2.52 -3.14
N ARG A 56 7.37 -3.85 -3.05
CA ARG A 56 8.55 -4.70 -2.81
C ARG A 56 9.52 -4.67 -3.97
N PHE A 57 9.03 -4.67 -5.21
CA PHE A 57 9.87 -4.55 -6.40
C PHE A 57 10.75 -3.29 -6.33
N PHE A 58 10.14 -2.13 -6.06
CA PHE A 58 10.88 -0.88 -5.93
C PHE A 58 11.80 -0.88 -4.72
N LEU A 59 11.38 -1.45 -3.59
CA LEU A 59 12.24 -1.55 -2.40
C LEU A 59 13.47 -2.42 -2.66
N ILE A 60 13.32 -3.57 -3.32
CA ILE A 60 14.43 -4.45 -3.73
C ILE A 60 15.34 -3.72 -4.73
N ALA A 61 14.77 -2.94 -5.64
CA ALA A 61 15.53 -2.15 -6.60
C ALA A 61 16.48 -1.15 -5.91
N THR A 62 16.20 -0.69 -4.68
CA THR A 62 17.11 0.19 -3.92
C THR A 62 18.42 -0.49 -3.50
N ALA A 63 18.45 -1.82 -3.40
CA ALA A 63 19.64 -2.59 -3.05
C ALA A 63 20.45 -3.03 -4.28
N ARG A 64 19.85 -2.93 -5.47
CA ARG A 64 20.44 -3.32 -6.74
C ARG A 64 21.23 -2.16 -7.36
N ASN A 65 22.39 -2.48 -7.95
CA ASN A 65 23.32 -1.51 -8.53
C ASN A 65 23.44 -1.62 -10.07
N ASP A 66 22.77 -2.59 -10.68
CA ASP A 66 22.83 -2.96 -12.10
C ASP A 66 21.93 -2.11 -13.01
N TRP A 67 21.04 -1.28 -12.43
CA TRP A 67 20.15 -0.39 -13.19
C TRP A 67 20.87 0.69 -14.00
N ILE A 68 22.10 1.04 -13.63
CA ILE A 68 22.89 2.08 -14.30
C ILE A 68 24.08 1.41 -14.97
N GLN A 69 24.12 1.46 -16.30
CA GLN A 69 25.32 1.09 -17.03
C GLN A 69 26.48 1.95 -16.55
N GLU A 70 27.54 1.30 -16.08
CA GLU A 70 28.78 1.98 -15.74
C GLU A 70 29.42 2.49 -17.03
N GLU A 71 29.33 3.80 -17.27
CA GLU A 71 30.07 4.45 -18.34
C GLU A 71 31.56 4.42 -17.99
N THR A 72 32.35 3.67 -18.75
CA THR A 72 33.79 3.42 -18.53
C THR A 72 34.66 4.69 -18.43
N ASN A 73 34.14 5.85 -18.85
CA ASN A 73 34.86 7.13 -18.88
C ASN A 73 34.30 8.20 -17.93
N ARG A 74 33.32 7.88 -17.07
CA ARG A 74 32.67 8.88 -16.22
C ARG A 74 33.35 9.00 -14.86
N ASN A 75 33.49 10.22 -14.34
CA ASN A 75 34.03 10.48 -13.00
C ASN A 75 33.27 9.68 -11.92
N GLU A 76 34.00 8.97 -11.05
CA GLU A 76 33.47 8.14 -9.96
C GLU A 76 32.45 8.88 -9.06
N THR A 77 32.69 10.16 -8.78
CA THR A 77 31.77 10.99 -7.97
C THR A 77 30.43 11.18 -8.68
N ILE A 78 30.45 11.40 -10.00
CA ILE A 78 29.25 11.55 -10.82
C ILE A 78 28.51 10.21 -10.90
N GLN A 79 29.23 9.10 -11.05
CA GLN A 79 28.62 7.77 -11.05
C GLN A 79 27.94 7.47 -9.71
N LYS A 80 28.61 7.73 -8.58
CA LYS A 80 28.05 7.54 -7.24
C LYS A 80 26.83 8.42 -6.99
N TYR A 81 26.87 9.68 -7.44
CA TYR A 81 25.74 10.60 -7.38
C TYR A 81 24.53 10.07 -8.15
N SER A 82 24.74 9.61 -9.39
CA SER A 82 23.69 9.01 -10.21
C SER A 82 23.09 7.76 -9.55
N LYS A 83 23.93 6.86 -9.02
CA LYS A 83 23.47 5.66 -8.28
C LYS A 83 22.59 6.02 -7.10
N LEU A 84 23.02 6.97 -6.26
CA LEU A 84 22.22 7.41 -5.11
C LEU A 84 20.90 8.09 -5.52
N LYS A 85 20.88 8.85 -6.61
CA LYS A 85 19.65 9.44 -7.13
C LYS A 85 18.64 8.39 -7.58
N HIS A 86 19.07 7.35 -8.29
CA HIS A 86 18.15 6.28 -8.71
C HIS A 86 17.66 5.48 -7.52
N ARG A 87 18.54 5.16 -6.55
CA ARG A 87 18.13 4.55 -5.27
C ARG A 87 17.07 5.38 -4.55
N ALA A 88 17.21 6.71 -4.53
CA ALA A 88 16.20 7.61 -3.98
C ALA A 88 14.87 7.53 -4.73
N TYR A 89 14.86 7.50 -6.07
CA TYR A 89 13.61 7.34 -6.84
C TYR A 89 12.92 6.01 -6.58
N PHE A 90 13.67 4.92 -6.49
CA PHE A 90 13.11 3.62 -6.14
C PHE A 90 12.55 3.59 -4.72
N TYR A 91 13.25 4.18 -3.75
CA TYR A 91 12.74 4.34 -2.39
C TYR A 91 11.44 5.15 -2.35
N GLU A 92 11.40 6.28 -3.06
CA GLU A 92 10.22 7.15 -3.11
C GLU A 92 9.04 6.43 -3.76
N ALA A 93 9.26 5.70 -4.87
CA ALA A 93 8.22 4.88 -5.48
C ALA A 93 7.69 3.81 -4.51
N ALA A 94 8.57 3.06 -3.86
CA ALA A 94 8.19 2.05 -2.86
C ALA A 94 7.33 2.67 -1.74
N LEU A 95 7.75 3.84 -1.23
CA LEU A 95 7.04 4.57 -0.18
C LEU A 95 5.59 4.90 -0.58
N PHE A 96 5.33 5.30 -1.84
CA PHE A 96 3.97 5.50 -2.34
C PHE A 96 3.17 4.21 -2.34
N TYR A 97 3.70 3.16 -2.95
CA TYR A 97 2.96 1.90 -3.08
C TYR A 97 2.63 1.31 -1.70
N TYR A 98 3.54 1.36 -0.74
CA TYR A 98 3.24 0.92 0.64
C TYR A 98 2.13 1.74 1.30
N ASN A 99 2.10 3.06 1.11
CA ASN A 99 1.00 3.88 1.64
C ASN A 99 -0.33 3.57 0.93
N THR A 100 -0.30 3.32 -0.38
CA THR A 100 -1.48 2.87 -1.15
C THR A 100 -2.01 1.53 -0.64
N VAL A 101 -1.13 0.57 -0.32
CA VAL A 101 -1.53 -0.72 0.27
C VAL A 101 -2.28 -0.52 1.59
N VAL A 102 -1.76 0.34 2.47
CA VAL A 102 -2.44 0.67 3.72
C VAL A 102 -3.79 1.33 3.44
N ASP A 103 -3.84 2.32 2.55
CA ASP A 103 -5.07 3.03 2.22
C ASP A 103 -6.13 2.10 1.60
N LEU A 104 -5.74 1.14 0.75
CA LEU A 104 -6.65 0.15 0.18
C LEU A 104 -7.09 -0.91 1.20
N SER A 105 -6.27 -1.24 2.21
CA SER A 105 -6.60 -2.27 3.20
C SER A 105 -7.82 -1.91 4.05
N TRP A 106 -7.94 -0.65 4.45
CA TRP A 106 -9.09 -0.20 5.24
C TRP A 106 -10.33 0.03 4.38
N VAL A 107 -10.15 0.42 3.11
CA VAL A 107 -11.23 0.42 2.10
C VAL A 107 -11.80 -0.99 1.92
N LEU A 108 -10.94 -2.01 1.81
CA LEU A 108 -11.37 -3.40 1.74
C LEU A 108 -12.20 -3.78 2.97
N CYS A 109 -11.72 -3.47 4.17
CA CYS A 109 -12.43 -3.78 5.42
C CYS A 109 -13.79 -3.06 5.50
N TYR A 110 -13.83 -1.76 5.18
CA TYR A 110 -15.07 -0.98 5.19
C TYR A 110 -16.11 -1.57 4.24
N ILE A 111 -15.70 -1.82 2.99
CA ILE A 111 -16.61 -2.32 1.98
C ILE A 111 -17.04 -3.76 2.30
N SER A 112 -16.16 -4.58 2.88
CA SER A 112 -16.51 -5.92 3.38
C SER A 112 -17.59 -5.85 4.47
N ALA A 113 -17.50 -4.86 5.37
CA ALA A 113 -18.50 -4.64 6.42
C ALA A 113 -19.84 -4.20 5.85
N GLU A 114 -19.82 -3.21 4.96
CA GLU A 114 -21.02 -2.77 4.23
C GLU A 114 -21.69 -3.98 3.54
N PHE A 115 -20.95 -4.75 2.75
CA PHE A 115 -21.51 -5.92 2.06
C PHE A 115 -22.05 -7.02 2.98
N ALA A 116 -21.61 -7.10 4.23
CA ALA A 116 -22.10 -8.10 5.16
C ALA A 116 -23.35 -7.65 5.95
N ILE A 117 -23.60 -6.34 6.05
CA ILE A 117 -24.71 -5.76 6.83
C ILE A 117 -26.02 -5.70 6.03
N TYR A 118 -25.96 -5.62 4.69
CA TYR A 118 -27.15 -5.38 3.86
C TYR A 118 -28.08 -6.61 3.74
N LYS A 119 -28.96 -6.79 4.74
CA LYS A 119 -30.18 -7.62 4.73
C LYS A 119 -31.44 -6.79 5.06
N GLY A 120 -31.76 -5.75 4.29
CA GLY A 120 -32.93 -4.91 4.56
C GLY A 120 -33.39 -3.97 3.42
N GLU A 121 -34.71 -3.74 3.35
CA GLU A 121 -35.58 -3.41 2.20
C GLU A 121 -35.35 -2.10 1.40
N GLN A 122 -34.28 -1.32 1.63
CA GLN A 122 -34.04 -0.09 0.83
C GLN A 122 -32.55 0.18 0.59
N SER A 123 -31.89 -0.63 -0.23
CA SER A 123 -30.69 -0.31 -1.05
C SER A 123 -30.11 -1.61 -1.62
N VAL A 124 -29.21 -1.47 -2.60
CA VAL A 124 -28.94 -2.46 -3.65
C VAL A 124 -28.53 -3.85 -3.14
N SER A 125 -29.20 -4.88 -3.64
CA SER A 125 -28.98 -6.29 -3.33
C SER A 125 -27.65 -6.77 -3.89
N PHE A 126 -26.73 -7.23 -3.03
CA PHE A 126 -25.39 -7.73 -3.42
C PHE A 126 -25.27 -9.25 -3.39
N ASP A 127 -26.29 -9.94 -2.86
CA ASP A 127 -26.43 -11.40 -2.87
C ASP A 127 -26.92 -11.91 -4.25
N GLU A 128 -27.23 -11.00 -5.17
CA GLU A 128 -27.64 -11.31 -6.54
C GLU A 128 -26.45 -11.31 -7.52
N VAL A 129 -26.57 -12.16 -8.53
CA VAL A 129 -25.70 -12.13 -9.71
C VAL A 129 -26.06 -10.89 -10.52
N MET A 130 -25.19 -9.89 -10.51
CA MET A 130 -25.42 -8.62 -11.20
C MET A 130 -24.79 -8.59 -12.59
N THR A 131 -25.27 -7.71 -13.46
CA THR A 131 -24.56 -7.36 -14.69
C THR A 131 -23.26 -6.59 -14.38
N ILE A 132 -22.37 -6.50 -15.37
CA ILE A 132 -21.08 -5.81 -15.22
C ILE A 132 -21.30 -4.32 -14.92
N GLU A 133 -22.24 -3.68 -15.60
CA GLU A 133 -22.58 -2.27 -15.46
C GLU A 133 -23.13 -1.95 -14.06
N GLU A 134 -24.04 -2.78 -13.55
CA GLU A 134 -24.59 -2.64 -12.20
C GLU A 134 -23.51 -2.80 -11.14
N ALA A 135 -22.64 -3.81 -11.30
CA ALA A 135 -21.50 -4.03 -10.42
C ALA A 135 -20.57 -2.80 -10.39
N TYR A 136 -20.25 -2.20 -11.54
CA TYR A 136 -19.42 -1.00 -11.61
C TYR A 136 -20.03 0.20 -10.88
N GLU A 137 -21.30 0.50 -11.11
CA GLU A 137 -21.99 1.63 -10.46
C GLU A 137 -22.01 1.48 -8.94
N LEU A 138 -22.17 0.26 -8.46
CA LEU A 138 -22.20 -0.01 -7.04
C LEU A 138 -20.86 0.13 -6.36
N ILE A 139 -19.79 -0.34 -7.02
CA ILE A 139 -18.42 -0.12 -6.55
C ILE A 139 -18.16 1.37 -6.39
N ARG A 140 -18.55 2.18 -7.38
CA ARG A 140 -18.35 3.64 -7.34
C ARG A 140 -19.15 4.31 -6.22
N LYS A 141 -20.33 3.80 -5.89
CA LYS A 141 -21.11 4.29 -4.75
C LYS A 141 -20.44 3.92 -3.43
N ALA A 142 -20.05 2.65 -3.25
CA ALA A 142 -19.37 2.18 -2.04
C ALA A 142 -18.06 2.93 -1.78
N GLU A 143 -17.23 3.14 -2.82
CA GLU A 143 -15.97 3.88 -2.74
C GLU A 143 -16.13 5.34 -2.27
N LYS A 144 -17.27 5.98 -2.56
CA LYS A 144 -17.54 7.37 -2.14
C LYS A 144 -17.92 7.51 -0.67
N LEU A 145 -18.36 6.43 -0.03
CA LEU A 145 -18.79 6.43 1.38
C LEU A 145 -17.61 6.24 2.35
N VAL A 146 -16.45 5.86 1.82
CA VAL A 146 -15.26 5.49 2.58
C VAL A 146 -14.60 6.73 3.20
N LYS A 147 -14.67 6.87 4.54
CA LYS A 147 -14.04 7.97 5.32
C LYS A 147 -12.91 7.44 6.21
N ASN A 148 -11.87 8.26 6.46
CA ASN A 148 -10.69 7.90 7.27
C ASN A 148 -11.06 7.09 8.55
N PRO A 149 -10.37 5.96 8.82
CA PRO A 149 -10.74 5.00 9.87
C PRO A 149 -10.69 5.53 11.30
N VAL A 150 -10.15 6.73 11.56
CA VAL A 150 -10.13 7.35 12.90
C VAL A 150 -10.85 8.72 12.89
N SER A 151 -11.64 8.99 11.86
CA SER A 151 -12.51 10.17 11.83
C SER A 151 -13.63 10.04 12.89
N PRO A 152 -14.02 11.12 13.59
CA PRO A 152 -15.19 11.11 14.49
C PRO A 152 -16.50 10.73 13.77
N GLU A 153 -16.58 10.97 12.46
CA GLU A 153 -17.72 10.61 11.61
C GLU A 153 -17.52 9.26 10.90
N ASN A 154 -16.60 8.42 11.37
CA ASN A 154 -16.34 7.14 10.76
C ASN A 154 -17.54 6.18 11.00
N PRO A 155 -18.08 5.53 9.96
CA PRO A 155 -19.14 4.53 10.09
C PRO A 155 -18.76 3.26 10.88
N PHE A 156 -17.49 3.00 11.21
CA PHE A 156 -17.05 1.76 11.86
C PHE A 156 -17.78 1.40 13.15
N ASP A 157 -18.10 2.36 14.02
CA ASP A 157 -18.86 2.08 15.25
C ASP A 157 -20.29 1.62 14.94
N TYR A 158 -20.89 2.15 13.87
CA TYR A 158 -22.17 1.68 13.36
C TYR A 158 -22.04 0.29 12.74
N LEU A 159 -21.01 0.06 11.92
CA LEU A 159 -20.79 -1.23 11.25
C LEU A 159 -20.57 -2.37 12.27
N LYS A 160 -19.80 -2.13 13.34
CA LYS A 160 -19.61 -3.11 14.43
C LYS A 160 -20.92 -3.49 15.13
N LYS A 161 -21.82 -2.52 15.32
CA LYS A 161 -23.14 -2.76 15.94
C LYS A 161 -24.05 -3.56 15.03
N MET A 162 -24.01 -3.28 13.73
CA MET A 162 -24.86 -3.93 12.74
C MET A 162 -24.37 -5.33 12.35
N PHE A 163 -23.06 -5.57 12.39
CA PHE A 163 -22.48 -6.86 12.07
C PHE A 163 -21.27 -7.14 12.96
N SER A 164 -21.53 -7.83 14.07
CA SER A 164 -20.52 -8.09 15.09
C SER A 164 -19.37 -8.97 14.59
N GLU A 165 -19.62 -9.86 13.62
CA GLU A 165 -18.63 -10.80 13.08
C GLU A 165 -17.44 -10.09 12.40
N ILE A 166 -17.61 -8.88 11.85
CA ILE A 166 -16.50 -8.12 11.25
C ILE A 166 -15.73 -7.24 12.23
N SER A 167 -16.18 -7.16 13.50
CA SER A 167 -15.62 -6.21 14.47
C SER A 167 -14.12 -6.36 14.64
N LYS A 168 -13.63 -7.61 14.66
CA LYS A 168 -12.20 -7.89 14.78
C LYS A 168 -11.39 -7.36 13.59
N GLY A 169 -11.89 -7.49 12.36
CA GLY A 169 -11.25 -6.91 11.18
C GLY A 169 -11.20 -5.38 11.26
N ILE A 170 -12.28 -4.76 11.76
CA ILE A 170 -12.33 -3.30 11.98
C ILE A 170 -11.34 -2.87 13.07
N ASP A 171 -11.25 -3.59 14.19
CA ASP A 171 -10.30 -3.31 15.27
C ASP A 171 -8.86 -3.35 14.75
N MET A 172 -8.50 -4.36 13.97
CA MET A 172 -7.17 -4.48 13.36
C MET A 172 -6.82 -3.26 12.48
N VAL A 173 -7.78 -2.77 11.69
CA VAL A 173 -7.59 -1.58 10.86
C VAL A 173 -7.39 -0.33 11.71
N ILE A 174 -8.21 -0.14 12.75
CA ILE A 174 -8.13 1.04 13.63
C ILE A 174 -6.79 1.04 14.39
N GLU A 175 -6.42 -0.09 14.98
CA GLU A 175 -5.17 -0.26 15.72
C GLU A 175 -3.96 0.01 14.83
N PHE A 176 -3.90 -0.64 13.67
CA PHE A 176 -2.82 -0.45 12.71
C PHE A 176 -2.72 1.00 12.26
N TRP A 177 -3.83 1.63 11.88
CA TRP A 177 -3.83 3.02 11.40
C TRP A 177 -3.41 4.02 12.48
N THR A 178 -3.86 3.78 13.72
CA THR A 178 -3.53 4.64 14.87
C THR A 178 -2.04 4.67 15.15
N GLU A 179 -1.35 3.53 14.99
CA GLU A 179 0.10 3.47 15.06
C GLU A 179 0.76 4.02 13.79
N PHE A 180 0.28 3.59 12.61
CA PHE A 180 0.87 3.90 11.31
C PHE A 180 0.94 5.41 11.05
N LYS A 181 -0.10 6.17 11.42
CA LYS A 181 -0.13 7.62 11.19
C LYS A 181 1.02 8.38 11.86
N GLU A 182 1.58 7.82 12.94
CA GLU A 182 2.69 8.41 13.70
C GLU A 182 4.08 7.96 13.22
N THR A 183 4.16 6.98 12.33
CA THR A 183 5.43 6.43 11.83
C THR A 183 6.19 7.41 10.95
N SER A 184 7.52 7.25 10.87
CA SER A 184 8.36 7.95 9.89
C SER A 184 7.89 7.69 8.47
N ILE A 185 7.41 6.48 8.15
CA ILE A 185 6.89 6.09 6.84
C ILE A 185 5.73 7.00 6.42
N ARG A 186 4.68 7.13 7.24
CA ARG A 186 3.53 7.99 6.90
C ARG A 186 3.92 9.47 6.87
N LYS A 187 4.79 9.91 7.79
CA LYS A 187 5.30 11.30 7.82
C LYS A 187 6.12 11.63 6.58
N HIS A 188 6.99 10.71 6.14
CA HIS A 188 7.79 10.85 4.92
C HIS A 188 6.92 10.87 3.68
N TYR A 189 5.92 9.98 3.59
CA TYR A 189 4.95 9.99 2.50
C TYR A 189 4.18 11.32 2.44
N ASN A 190 3.65 11.80 3.58
CA ASN A 190 2.93 13.06 3.62
C ASN A 190 3.81 14.25 3.25
N PHE A 191 5.06 14.27 3.73
CA PHE A 191 6.03 15.27 3.31
C PHE A 191 6.22 15.21 1.80
N PHE A 192 6.49 14.03 1.24
CA PHE A 192 6.73 13.88 -0.17
C PHE A 192 5.53 14.31 -1.02
N LYS A 193 4.33 13.83 -0.67
CA LYS A 193 3.07 14.13 -1.36
C LYS A 193 2.77 15.63 -1.43
N HIS A 194 3.13 16.39 -0.39
CA HIS A 194 2.77 17.81 -0.26
C HIS A 194 3.93 18.79 -0.53
N LYS A 195 5.17 18.37 -0.33
CA LYS A 195 6.37 19.22 -0.35
C LYS A 195 7.48 18.70 -1.28
N GLY A 196 7.33 17.52 -1.88
CA GLY A 196 8.29 16.92 -2.81
C GLY A 196 9.43 16.15 -2.13
N SER A 197 10.47 15.82 -2.90
CA SER A 197 11.57 14.96 -2.45
C SER A 197 12.40 15.55 -1.30
N PHE A 198 12.88 14.69 -0.41
CA PHE A 198 13.87 15.03 0.59
C PHE A 198 15.22 15.40 -0.03
N LEU A 199 15.99 16.21 0.69
CA LEU A 199 17.41 16.37 0.43
C LEU A 199 18.16 15.26 1.17
N TYR A 200 18.43 14.16 0.49
CA TYR A 200 19.14 13.04 1.09
C TYR A 200 20.60 13.42 1.41
N SER A 201 21.02 13.14 2.64
CA SER A 201 22.33 13.53 3.17
C SER A 201 23.50 12.99 2.32
N GLU A 202 23.36 11.76 1.83
CA GLU A 202 24.33 11.03 1.01
C GLU A 202 24.49 11.68 -0.37
N ILE A 203 23.39 12.19 -0.94
CA ILE A 203 23.40 12.93 -2.21
C ILE A 203 23.98 14.32 -2.01
N LYS A 204 23.60 15.00 -0.91
CA LYS A 204 24.07 16.34 -0.55
C LYS A 204 25.60 16.38 -0.37
N GLN A 205 26.18 15.34 0.23
CA GLN A 205 27.63 15.24 0.45
C GLN A 205 28.42 15.18 -0.86
N LEU A 206 27.88 14.56 -1.91
CA LEU A 206 28.55 14.44 -3.22
C LEU A 206 28.42 15.68 -4.09
N CYS A 207 27.36 16.46 -3.87
CA CYS A 207 27.08 17.65 -4.64
C CYS A 207 26.67 18.81 -3.72
N PRO A 208 27.63 19.44 -3.03
CA PRO A 208 27.38 20.64 -2.26
C PRO A 208 27.14 21.79 -3.24
N ASN A 209 25.91 21.90 -3.75
CA ASN A 209 25.46 22.84 -4.80
C ASN A 209 25.52 24.34 -4.41
N ARG A 210 26.39 24.73 -3.48
CA ARG A 210 26.41 26.06 -2.89
C ARG A 210 27.59 26.88 -3.40
N LEU A 211 27.34 27.61 -4.47
CA LEU A 211 28.33 28.53 -5.07
C LEU A 211 28.59 29.75 -4.18
N PHE A 212 27.56 30.30 -3.55
CA PHE A 212 27.66 31.48 -2.70
C PHE A 212 26.83 31.34 -1.43
N ASN A 213 27.28 32.01 -0.37
CA ASN A 213 26.52 32.21 0.86
C ASN A 213 26.18 33.70 0.96
N PHE A 214 24.90 34.03 1.05
CA PHE A 214 24.50 35.38 1.39
C PHE A 214 24.38 35.54 2.91
N TYR A 215 24.72 36.71 3.41
CA TYR A 215 24.61 37.06 4.82
C TYR A 215 23.94 38.43 4.96
N SER A 216 23.00 38.54 5.88
CA SER A 216 22.51 39.82 6.38
C SER A 216 23.42 40.24 7.54
N VAL A 217 23.91 41.48 7.50
CA VAL A 217 24.70 42.06 8.59
C VAL A 217 23.84 43.13 9.24
N ASN A 218 23.62 43.00 10.54
CA ASN A 218 22.93 44.00 11.35
C ASN A 218 23.81 44.33 12.56
N GLU A 219 24.03 45.62 12.82
CA GLU A 219 24.88 46.12 13.92
C GLU A 219 24.48 45.58 15.29
N THR A 220 23.19 45.24 15.50
CA THR A 220 22.67 44.70 16.77
C THR A 220 22.56 43.19 16.83
N LYS A 221 22.42 42.50 15.68
CA LYS A 221 22.17 41.03 15.62
C LYS A 221 23.32 40.23 15.00
N GLY A 222 24.41 40.89 14.64
CA GLY A 222 25.57 40.27 13.99
C GLY A 222 25.29 39.80 12.56
N LYS A 223 26.19 38.94 12.05
CA LYS A 223 26.14 38.37 10.69
C LYS A 223 25.30 37.10 10.68
N ASN A 224 24.13 37.16 10.06
CA ASN A 224 23.21 36.03 9.93
C ASN A 224 23.18 35.51 8.49
N LYS A 225 23.29 34.20 8.32
CA LYS A 225 23.21 33.57 7.00
C LYS A 225 21.79 33.62 6.49
N ILE A 226 21.60 34.03 5.22
CA ILE A 226 20.26 34.07 4.60
C ILE A 226 20.08 32.97 3.56
N VAL A 227 18.81 32.61 3.34
CA VAL A 227 18.39 31.63 2.34
C VAL A 227 18.92 32.06 0.97
N SER A 228 19.72 31.20 0.36
CA SER A 228 20.53 31.51 -0.82
C SER A 228 20.67 30.32 -1.76
N ASN A 229 20.28 29.13 -1.30
CA ASN A 229 20.31 27.90 -2.05
C ASN A 229 18.98 27.17 -1.92
N LEU A 230 18.54 26.48 -2.98
CA LEU A 230 17.33 25.65 -2.97
C LEU A 230 17.34 24.64 -1.81
N ASN A 231 18.52 24.15 -1.42
CA ASN A 231 18.66 23.20 -0.33
C ASN A 231 18.40 23.79 1.07
N ASP A 232 18.43 25.12 1.25
CA ASP A 232 18.23 25.75 2.57
C ASP A 232 16.80 25.62 3.10
N VAL A 233 15.85 25.32 2.22
CA VAL A 233 14.42 25.18 2.54
C VAL A 233 13.94 23.74 2.44
N ARG A 234 14.79 22.81 2.00
CA ARG A 234 14.45 21.39 1.85
C ARG A 234 14.65 20.66 3.17
N CYS A 235 13.78 19.70 3.45
CA CYS A 235 13.93 18.82 4.59
C CYS A 235 15.04 17.80 4.30
N GLU A 236 15.97 17.64 5.23
CA GLU A 236 17.07 16.67 5.14
C GLU A 236 16.67 15.35 5.79
N SER A 237 17.07 14.24 5.18
CA SER A 237 16.90 12.88 5.71
C SER A 237 18.06 11.99 5.25
N SER A 238 18.35 10.89 5.95
CA SER A 238 19.24 9.85 5.43
C SER A 238 18.45 8.93 4.49
N LEU A 239 18.97 8.71 3.28
CA LEU A 239 18.40 7.75 2.35
C LEU A 239 18.54 6.33 2.88
N GLU A 240 19.69 5.98 3.45
CA GLU A 240 19.96 4.64 3.95
C GLU A 240 19.05 4.28 5.13
N ASP A 241 18.94 5.18 6.12
CA ASP A 241 18.04 4.98 7.26
C ASP A 241 16.59 4.86 6.81
N SER A 242 16.18 5.71 5.86
CA SER A 242 14.82 5.69 5.30
C SER A 242 14.49 4.37 4.59
N ILE A 243 15.42 3.81 3.83
CA ILE A 243 15.26 2.50 3.18
C ILE A 243 15.18 1.39 4.23
N SER A 244 16.08 1.39 5.21
CA SER A 244 16.10 0.40 6.30
C SER A 244 14.81 0.44 7.13
N ASP A 245 14.30 1.63 7.44
CA ASP A 245 13.05 1.80 8.16
C ASP A 245 11.86 1.26 7.37
N LEU A 246 11.83 1.49 6.05
CA LEU A 246 10.78 0.99 5.18
C LEU A 246 10.82 -0.55 5.07
N GLN A 247 12.01 -1.15 4.98
CA GLN A 247 12.20 -2.61 5.03
C GLN A 247 11.68 -3.20 6.35
N LYS A 248 12.09 -2.62 7.49
CA LYS A 248 11.62 -3.08 8.81
C LYS A 248 10.11 -2.92 8.95
N PHE A 249 9.53 -1.85 8.42
CA PHE A 249 8.10 -1.64 8.42
C PHE A 249 7.37 -2.71 7.58
N ASP A 250 7.87 -3.01 6.39
CA ASP A 250 7.34 -4.08 5.52
C ASP A 250 7.30 -5.42 6.27
N ASP A 251 8.48 -5.90 6.68
CA ASP A 251 8.66 -7.24 7.25
C ASP A 251 7.94 -7.43 8.59
N LYS A 252 7.98 -6.41 9.47
CA LYS A 252 7.54 -6.56 10.86
C LYS A 252 6.13 -6.06 11.11
N LYS A 253 5.58 -5.21 10.25
CA LYS A 253 4.29 -4.55 10.49
C LYS A 253 3.32 -4.75 9.35
N LEU A 254 3.67 -4.28 8.15
CA LEU A 254 2.70 -4.24 7.05
C LEU A 254 2.33 -5.64 6.54
N PHE A 255 3.31 -6.50 6.26
CA PHE A 255 3.03 -7.84 5.75
C PHE A 255 2.18 -8.67 6.74
N PRO A 256 2.55 -8.77 8.04
CA PRO A 256 1.71 -9.46 9.02
C PRO A 256 0.30 -8.87 9.11
N TYR A 257 0.17 -7.54 9.09
CA TYR A 257 -1.13 -6.87 9.15
C TYR A 257 -2.03 -7.23 7.95
N ILE A 258 -1.53 -7.09 6.72
CA ILE A 258 -2.31 -7.38 5.51
C ILE A 258 -2.72 -8.86 5.48
N TYR A 259 -1.78 -9.76 5.77
CA TYR A 259 -2.05 -11.20 5.81
C TYR A 259 -3.15 -11.54 6.83
N ASN A 260 -3.02 -11.03 8.06
CA ASN A 260 -3.99 -11.29 9.11
C ASN A 260 -5.35 -10.66 8.80
N LEU A 261 -5.38 -9.45 8.25
CA LEU A 261 -6.62 -8.77 7.88
C LEU A 261 -7.37 -9.57 6.81
N PHE A 262 -6.67 -10.04 5.77
CA PHE A 262 -7.27 -10.87 4.73
C PHE A 262 -7.84 -12.16 5.33
N SER A 263 -7.06 -12.86 6.17
CA SER A 263 -7.51 -14.08 6.82
C SER A 263 -8.75 -13.85 7.68
N GLU A 264 -8.83 -12.72 8.38
CA GLU A 264 -9.98 -12.39 9.21
C GLU A 264 -11.22 -12.06 8.38
N LEU A 265 -11.07 -11.20 7.36
CA LEU A 265 -12.18 -10.86 6.47
C LEU A 265 -12.69 -12.07 5.67
N GLU A 266 -11.81 -12.98 5.25
CA GLU A 266 -12.21 -14.20 4.54
C GLU A 266 -13.10 -15.13 5.37
N LYS A 267 -12.85 -15.26 6.68
CA LYS A 267 -13.69 -16.08 7.57
C LYS A 267 -15.12 -15.55 7.66
N VAL A 268 -15.25 -14.23 7.54
CA VAL A 268 -16.51 -13.50 7.69
C VAL A 268 -17.25 -13.44 6.36
N ILE A 269 -16.54 -13.07 5.29
CA ILE A 269 -17.11 -12.92 3.95
C ILE A 269 -17.40 -14.27 3.29
N LYS A 270 -16.55 -15.27 3.54
CA LYS A 270 -16.60 -16.63 2.96
C LYS A 270 -16.77 -16.58 1.44
N PRO A 271 -15.85 -15.90 0.72
CA PRO A 271 -16.01 -15.69 -0.71
C PRO A 271 -16.08 -17.02 -1.46
N SER A 272 -16.92 -17.07 -2.49
CA SER A 272 -17.11 -18.27 -3.31
C SER A 272 -15.77 -18.84 -3.81
N PRO A 273 -15.57 -20.17 -3.71
CA PRO A 273 -14.32 -20.81 -4.12
C PRO A 273 -14.05 -20.65 -5.62
N PHE A 274 -15.08 -20.39 -6.44
CA PHE A 274 -14.93 -20.15 -7.87
C PHE A 274 -14.23 -18.83 -8.22
N VAL A 275 -14.13 -17.88 -7.28
CA VAL A 275 -13.38 -16.63 -7.47
C VAL A 275 -12.02 -16.77 -6.79
N LEU A 276 -11.03 -17.17 -7.59
CA LEU A 276 -9.67 -17.43 -7.10
C LEU A 276 -8.89 -16.13 -6.92
N LEU A 277 -8.18 -16.05 -5.78
CA LEU A 277 -7.06 -15.13 -5.61
C LEU A 277 -5.87 -15.74 -6.37
N PHE A 278 -5.23 -14.97 -7.24
CA PHE A 278 -4.16 -15.46 -8.11
C PHE A 278 -2.93 -15.83 -7.30
#